data_AF-A0A8D2PUB5-F1
#
_entry.id   AF-A0A8D2PUB5-F1
#
_cell.length_a   1.000
_cell.length_b   1.000
_cell.length_c   1.000
_cell.angle_alpha   90.00
_cell.angle_beta   90.00
_cell.angle_gamma   90.00
#
_symmetry.space_group_name_H-M   'P 1'
#
loop_
_entity.id
_entity.type
_entity.pdbx_description
1 polymer ?
#
loop_
_entity_poly.entity_id
_entity_poly.type
_entity_poly.pdbx_seq_one_letter_code
_entity_poly.pdbx_strand_id
1 'polypeptide(L)'
;RCPLGVPLVPCPAVGPLTVSPLSPVPQWARGQCHTEVSPLSPVHLGHLLYHLHPFLQRQQLHYGIYVVHQAGNSTFNRAKLLNVGVKEALKDEDWDCLFLHDVDLIPENDHNLYTCDPWNPKHASVAMNKFGYSLPYPQYFGGVSALTPDQYMKINGFPNEYWGWGGEDDDIATRVRLAGMKISRPPVSIGHYKMVKHKSDKGNEENPHRFDLLVRTQRSWTQDGMNSLTYVLLAKELRPLYTNLTVDIGRD
;
A
#
# COMPACT_ATOMS: atom_id res chain seq x y z
N ARG A 1 45.60 -15.90 33.57
CA ARG A 1 45.06 -17.11 34.25
C ARG A 1 43.56 -16.88 34.44
N CYS A 2 42.75 -17.36 33.50
CA CYS A 2 41.30 -17.48 33.68
C CYS A 2 40.99 -18.94 34.05
N PRO A 3 40.09 -19.21 35.00
CA PRO A 3 39.81 -20.56 35.45
C PRO A 3 38.95 -21.31 34.42
N LEU A 4 39.23 -22.60 34.32
CA LEU A 4 38.55 -23.63 33.54
C LEU A 4 37.22 -24.01 34.20
N GLY A 5 36.19 -24.31 33.39
CA GLY A 5 35.10 -25.19 33.80
C GLY A 5 33.66 -24.69 33.60
N VAL A 6 33.18 -24.65 32.36
CA VAL A 6 31.75 -24.86 32.04
C VAL A 6 31.69 -25.76 30.80
N PRO A 7 30.93 -26.88 30.78
CA PRO A 7 30.82 -27.72 29.59
C PRO A 7 30.04 -27.00 28.48
N LEU A 8 30.61 -26.98 27.28
CA LEU A 8 29.93 -26.53 26.06
C LEU A 8 28.88 -27.59 25.67
N VAL A 9 27.61 -27.18 25.59
CA VAL A 9 26.56 -27.98 24.94
C VAL A 9 26.82 -27.94 23.43
N PRO A 10 26.98 -29.07 22.73
CA PRO A 10 27.17 -29.06 21.28
C PRO A 10 25.86 -28.69 20.57
N CYS A 11 25.94 -27.76 19.61
CA CYS A 11 24.86 -27.52 18.65
C CYS A 11 24.59 -28.81 17.85
N PRO A 12 23.32 -29.22 17.65
CA PRO A 12 23.03 -30.38 16.83
C PRO A 12 23.38 -30.10 15.36
N ALA A 13 24.02 -31.07 14.72
CA ALA A 13 24.39 -31.03 13.31
C ALA A 13 23.15 -30.90 12.41
N VAL A 14 23.20 -30.00 11.43
CA VAL A 14 22.14 -29.80 10.44
C VAL A 14 22.19 -30.94 9.43
N GLY A 15 21.28 -31.91 9.55
CA GLY A 15 20.94 -32.86 8.49
C GLY A 15 20.01 -32.21 7.45
N PRO A 16 19.83 -32.84 6.27
CA PRO A 16 19.01 -32.30 5.18
C PRO A 16 17.55 -32.14 5.64
N LEU A 17 17.03 -30.92 5.49
CA LEU A 17 15.68 -30.53 5.89
C LEU A 17 14.64 -31.21 4.98
N THR A 18 14.02 -32.28 5.48
CA THR A 18 12.72 -32.75 4.98
C THR A 18 11.63 -31.80 5.51
N VAL A 19 10.93 -31.12 4.60
CA VAL A 19 9.82 -30.21 4.93
C VAL A 19 8.61 -31.05 5.38
N SER A 20 8.34 -31.08 6.68
CA SER A 20 7.06 -31.54 7.23
C SER A 20 5.96 -30.52 6.94
N PRO A 21 4.69 -30.94 6.77
CA PRO A 21 3.59 -30.02 6.56
C PRO A 21 3.43 -29.14 7.82
N LEU A 22 3.55 -27.83 7.61
CA LEU A 22 3.56 -26.81 8.65
C LEU A 22 2.23 -26.81 9.43
N SER A 23 2.36 -26.66 10.74
CA SER A 23 1.28 -26.36 11.69
C SER A 23 0.51 -25.09 11.28
N PRO A 24 -0.77 -24.94 11.70
CA PRO A 24 -1.56 -23.75 11.37
C PRO A 24 -0.89 -22.47 11.87
N VAL A 25 -0.82 -21.47 10.99
CA VAL A 25 -0.32 -20.12 11.27
C VAL A 25 -1.14 -19.50 12.41
N PRO A 26 -0.53 -18.95 13.49
CA PRO A 26 -1.26 -18.34 14.59
C PRO A 26 -2.09 -17.12 14.18
N GLN A 27 -3.30 -16.94 14.72
CA GLN A 27 -4.25 -15.83 14.46
C GLN A 27 -3.71 -14.39 14.63
N TRP A 28 -2.52 -14.20 15.20
CA TRP A 28 -1.87 -12.88 15.30
C TRP A 28 -1.00 -12.54 14.09
N ALA A 29 -0.68 -13.51 13.24
CA ALA A 29 -0.02 -13.32 11.95
C ALA A 29 -1.08 -12.96 10.88
N ARG A 30 -1.80 -11.87 11.12
CA ARG A 30 -2.80 -11.35 10.19
C ARG A 30 -2.12 -10.96 8.88
N GLY A 31 -2.63 -11.49 7.77
CA GLY A 31 -2.09 -11.22 6.46
C GLY A 31 -2.24 -9.73 6.12
N GLN A 32 -1.19 -9.13 5.58
CA GLN A 32 -1.19 -7.78 5.03
C GLN A 32 -0.84 -7.76 3.55
N CYS A 33 -1.66 -7.09 2.76
CA CYS A 33 -1.35 -6.82 1.37
C CYS A 33 -0.84 -5.39 1.22
N HIS A 34 0.39 -5.23 0.73
CA HIS A 34 0.94 -3.93 0.31
C HIS A 34 0.78 -3.79 -1.20
N THR A 35 -0.11 -2.90 -1.63
CA THR A 35 -0.26 -2.57 -3.06
C THR A 35 0.52 -1.30 -3.37
N GLU A 36 1.54 -1.45 -4.20
CA GLU A 36 2.45 -0.39 -4.63
C GLU A 36 2.18 -0.04 -6.09
N VAL A 37 2.14 1.25 -6.40
CA VAL A 37 1.98 1.71 -7.79
C VAL A 37 3.12 2.65 -8.14
N SER A 38 3.73 2.46 -9.31
CA SER A 38 4.80 3.32 -9.81
C SER A 38 4.70 3.54 -11.32
N PRO A 39 4.86 4.78 -11.80
CA PRO A 39 5.05 5.07 -13.22
C PRO A 39 6.50 4.79 -13.69
N LEU A 40 7.08 3.63 -13.33
CA LEU A 40 8.35 3.12 -13.87
C LEU A 40 9.68 3.68 -13.30
N SER A 41 9.87 3.75 -11.98
CA SER A 41 11.24 3.86 -11.43
C SER A 41 11.66 2.57 -10.70
N PRO A 42 12.37 1.64 -11.38
CA PRO A 42 13.00 0.48 -10.73
C PRO A 42 13.88 0.88 -9.55
N VAL A 43 14.43 2.10 -9.57
CA VAL A 43 15.25 2.66 -8.49
C VAL A 43 14.42 2.92 -7.24
N HIS A 44 13.23 3.55 -7.37
CA HIS A 44 12.36 3.78 -6.21
C HIS A 44 11.87 2.47 -5.62
N LEU A 45 11.44 1.53 -6.46
CA LEU A 45 11.02 0.21 -5.99
C LEU A 45 12.16 -0.51 -5.25
N GLY A 46 13.39 -0.44 -5.77
CA GLY A 46 14.56 -0.97 -5.09
C GLY A 46 14.79 -0.34 -3.71
N HIS A 47 14.68 0.99 -3.60
CA HIS A 47 14.77 1.70 -2.32
C HIS A 47 13.64 1.30 -1.35
N LEU A 48 12.40 1.22 -1.84
CA LEU A 48 11.26 0.80 -1.05
C LEU A 48 11.47 -0.60 -0.48
N LEU A 49 11.72 -1.59 -1.33
CA LEU A 49 11.87 -2.98 -0.91
C LEU A 49 13.05 -3.15 0.08
N TYR A 50 14.15 -2.43 -0.15
CA TYR A 50 15.31 -2.45 0.74
C TYR A 50 14.97 -2.02 2.17
N HIS A 51 14.09 -1.01 2.33
CA HIS A 51 13.71 -0.49 3.64
C HIS A 51 12.46 -1.16 4.22
N LEU A 52 11.47 -1.47 3.38
CA LEU A 52 10.16 -1.95 3.79
C LEU A 52 10.19 -3.40 4.26
N HIS A 53 10.96 -4.29 3.62
CA HIS A 53 11.04 -5.69 4.06
C HIS A 53 11.56 -5.83 5.50
N PRO A 54 12.72 -5.27 5.87
CA PRO A 54 13.18 -5.32 7.26
C PRO A 54 12.21 -4.64 8.23
N PHE A 55 11.56 -3.55 7.81
CA PHE A 55 10.57 -2.83 8.61
C PHE A 55 9.37 -3.72 8.97
N LEU A 56 8.75 -4.37 7.97
CA LEU A 56 7.60 -5.27 8.18
C LEU A 56 7.98 -6.52 8.97
N GLN A 57 9.18 -7.07 8.74
CA GLN A 57 9.70 -8.22 9.48
C GLN A 57 9.91 -7.90 10.97
N ARG A 58 10.43 -6.71 11.31
CA ARG A 58 10.58 -6.27 12.71
C ARG A 58 9.23 -6.10 13.41
N GLN A 59 8.16 -5.82 12.66
CA GLN A 59 6.80 -5.78 13.17
C GLN A 59 6.12 -7.16 13.23
N GLN A 60 6.83 -8.23 12.85
CA GLN A 60 6.37 -9.62 12.92
C GLN A 60 5.08 -9.89 12.13
N LEU A 61 4.95 -9.26 10.97
CA LEU A 61 3.76 -9.32 10.13
C LEU A 61 3.84 -10.49 9.14
N HIS A 62 2.69 -11.12 8.87
CA HIS A 62 2.51 -11.92 7.65
C HIS A 62 2.12 -10.96 6.53
N TYR A 63 2.88 -10.90 5.44
CA TYR A 63 2.62 -9.91 4.40
C TYR A 63 2.97 -10.39 2.99
N GLY A 64 2.25 -9.86 2.01
CA GLY A 64 2.55 -9.93 0.59
C GLY A 64 2.71 -8.52 0.02
N ILE A 65 3.70 -8.33 -0.86
CA ILE A 65 3.90 -7.07 -1.60
C ILE A 65 3.49 -7.29 -3.05
N TYR A 66 2.55 -6.47 -3.53
CA TYR A 66 2.02 -6.49 -4.89
C TYR A 66 2.40 -5.18 -5.57
N VAL A 67 3.20 -5.27 -6.63
CA VAL A 67 3.57 -4.11 -7.44
C VAL A 67 2.70 -4.12 -8.68
N VAL A 68 1.87 -3.10 -8.85
CA VAL A 68 0.95 -2.97 -9.99
C VAL A 68 1.55 -2.04 -11.02
N HIS A 69 1.92 -2.61 -12.16
CA HIS A 69 2.54 -1.94 -13.28
C HIS A 69 1.51 -1.68 -14.40
N GLN A 70 1.30 -0.40 -14.73
CA GLN A 70 0.48 0.01 -15.86
C GLN A 70 1.20 -0.26 -17.18
N ALA A 71 0.58 -1.05 -18.05
CA ALA A 71 1.10 -1.31 -19.38
C ALA A 71 0.80 -0.14 -20.34
N GLY A 72 1.73 0.10 -21.28
CA GLY A 72 1.60 1.16 -22.28
C GLY A 72 2.07 2.53 -21.77
N ASN A 73 1.76 3.57 -22.55
CA ASN A 73 2.20 4.95 -22.33
C ASN A 73 0.99 5.90 -22.15
N SER A 74 -0.17 5.37 -21.75
CA SER A 74 -1.34 6.21 -21.42
C SER A 74 -1.09 6.98 -20.12
N THR A 75 -1.95 7.97 -19.88
CA THR A 75 -1.96 8.73 -18.63
C THR A 75 -2.01 7.79 -17.43
N PHE A 76 -1.18 8.06 -16.44
CA PHE A 76 -1.10 7.24 -15.22
C PHE A 76 -2.37 7.38 -14.40
N ASN A 77 -2.87 6.28 -13.84
CA ASN A 77 -4.05 6.29 -12.97
C ASN A 77 -3.79 5.48 -11.70
N ARG A 78 -3.30 6.20 -10.68
CA ARG A 78 -2.90 5.63 -9.40
C ARG A 78 -4.04 4.89 -8.70
N ALA A 79 -5.19 5.55 -8.53
CA ALA A 79 -6.34 5.02 -7.81
C ALA A 79 -6.89 3.74 -8.45
N LYS A 80 -7.00 3.72 -9.80
CA LYS A 80 -7.42 2.53 -10.55
C LYS A 80 -6.43 1.37 -10.42
N LEU A 81 -5.12 1.63 -10.43
CA LEU A 81 -4.10 0.59 -10.23
C LEU A 81 -4.13 0.03 -8.81
N LEU A 82 -4.38 0.86 -7.80
CA LEU A 82 -4.60 0.40 -6.42
C LEU A 82 -5.81 -0.54 -6.31
N ASN A 83 -6.94 -0.19 -6.96
CA ASN A 83 -8.10 -1.09 -7.07
C ASN A 83 -7.73 -2.45 -7.69
N VAL A 84 -6.95 -2.44 -8.78
CA VAL A 84 -6.50 -3.69 -9.43
C VAL A 84 -5.64 -4.53 -8.50
N GLY A 85 -4.68 -3.92 -7.81
CA GLY A 85 -3.82 -4.64 -6.87
C GLY A 85 -4.60 -5.27 -5.72
N VAL A 86 -5.54 -4.53 -5.12
CA VAL A 86 -6.46 -5.10 -4.11
C VAL A 86 -7.24 -6.27 -4.68
N LYS A 87 -7.82 -6.12 -5.88
CA LYS A 87 -8.63 -7.17 -6.51
C LYS A 87 -7.83 -8.44 -6.81
N GLU A 88 -6.57 -8.30 -7.24
CA GLU A 88 -5.71 -9.47 -7.50
C GLU A 88 -5.16 -10.09 -6.23
N ALA A 89 -4.80 -9.29 -5.23
CA ALA A 89 -4.27 -9.79 -3.96
C ALA A 89 -5.30 -10.59 -3.18
N LEU A 90 -6.56 -10.14 -3.15
CA LEU A 90 -7.68 -10.85 -2.51
C LEU A 90 -8.06 -12.18 -3.22
N LYS A 91 -7.48 -12.49 -4.39
CA LYS A 91 -7.62 -13.82 -5.01
C LYS A 91 -6.58 -14.82 -4.50
N ASP A 92 -5.44 -14.33 -4.01
CA ASP A 92 -4.33 -15.18 -3.58
C ASP A 92 -4.46 -15.59 -2.12
N GLU A 93 -4.96 -14.70 -1.27
CA GLU A 93 -5.10 -14.93 0.17
C GLU A 93 -6.22 -14.08 0.78
N ASP A 94 -6.76 -14.55 1.91
CA ASP A 94 -7.71 -13.83 2.75
C ASP A 94 -6.98 -12.78 3.62
N TRP A 95 -6.54 -11.70 2.98
CA TRP A 95 -5.84 -10.60 3.66
C TRP A 95 -6.76 -9.88 4.66
N ASP A 96 -6.30 -9.64 5.89
CA ASP A 96 -7.06 -8.89 6.90
C ASP A 96 -6.90 -7.37 6.78
N CYS A 97 -5.82 -6.93 6.15
CA CYS A 97 -5.44 -5.53 6.05
C CYS A 97 -4.80 -5.20 4.71
N LEU A 98 -5.26 -4.11 4.10
CA LEU A 98 -4.78 -3.59 2.83
C LEU A 98 -4.03 -2.30 3.09
N PHE A 99 -2.72 -2.29 2.81
CA PHE A 99 -1.89 -1.09 2.76
C PHE A 99 -1.75 -0.64 1.31
N LEU A 100 -2.15 0.60 1.05
CA LEU A 100 -2.14 1.21 -0.28
C LEU A 100 -1.13 2.35 -0.25
N HIS A 101 -0.10 2.21 -1.08
CA HIS A 101 1.19 2.81 -0.79
C HIS A 101 1.85 3.36 -2.06
N ASP A 102 2.49 4.52 -1.91
CA ASP A 102 3.28 5.14 -2.97
C ASP A 102 4.70 4.61 -2.94
N VAL A 103 5.22 4.21 -4.12
CA VAL A 103 6.53 3.55 -4.21
C VAL A 103 7.70 4.41 -3.69
N ASP A 104 7.52 5.72 -3.59
CA ASP A 104 8.55 6.68 -3.23
C ASP A 104 8.50 7.11 -1.75
N LEU A 105 7.59 6.57 -0.95
CA LEU A 105 7.44 6.91 0.46
C LEU A 105 8.07 5.84 1.38
N ILE A 106 9.03 6.24 2.19
CA ILE A 106 9.70 5.34 3.15
C ILE A 106 9.33 5.72 4.59
N PRO A 107 8.80 4.81 5.41
CA PRO A 107 8.54 5.10 6.83
C PRO A 107 9.87 5.28 7.58
N GLU A 108 9.96 6.31 8.43
CA GLU A 108 11.19 6.64 9.17
C GLU A 108 11.21 6.10 10.60
N ASN A 109 10.10 5.54 11.10
CA ASN A 109 9.96 5.07 12.48
C ASN A 109 9.20 3.74 12.54
N ASP A 110 9.85 2.69 13.06
CA ASP A 110 9.29 1.34 13.20
C ASP A 110 8.07 1.26 14.11
N HIS A 111 7.84 2.26 14.97
CA HIS A 111 6.65 2.35 15.80
C HIS A 111 5.40 2.78 15.02
N ASN A 112 5.55 3.20 13.75
CA ASN A 112 4.40 3.38 12.88
C ASN A 112 3.92 2.00 12.42
N LEU A 113 3.10 1.36 13.24
CA LEU A 113 2.67 -0.02 13.00
C LEU A 113 1.91 -0.12 11.68
N TYR A 114 2.37 -0.98 10.77
CA TYR A 114 1.63 -1.31 9.57
C TYR A 114 0.57 -2.33 9.99
N THR A 115 -0.56 -1.84 10.51
CA THR A 115 -1.74 -2.63 10.89
C THR A 115 -2.98 -1.78 10.67
N CYS A 116 -4.09 -2.40 10.28
CA CYS A 116 -5.36 -1.72 10.12
C CYS A 116 -6.04 -1.46 11.47
N ASP A 117 -6.68 -0.30 11.60
CA ASP A 117 -7.64 -0.05 12.67
C ASP A 117 -8.99 -0.70 12.31
N PRO A 118 -9.62 -1.48 13.20
CA PRO A 118 -10.85 -2.19 12.88
C PRO A 118 -12.05 -1.28 12.55
N TRP A 119 -12.04 -0.04 13.02
CA TRP A 119 -13.18 0.87 12.96
C TRP A 119 -13.05 1.94 11.89
N ASN A 120 -11.82 2.37 11.60
CA ASN A 120 -11.54 3.55 10.80
C ASN A 120 -10.35 3.34 9.87
N PRO A 121 -10.44 3.75 8.59
CA PRO A 121 -9.28 3.81 7.71
C PRO A 121 -8.12 4.58 8.33
N LYS A 122 -6.91 4.02 8.26
CA LYS A 122 -5.69 4.63 8.77
C LYS A 122 -4.98 5.41 7.68
N HIS A 123 -4.58 6.65 7.97
CA HIS A 123 -3.60 7.40 7.20
C HIS A 123 -2.25 7.29 7.89
N ALA A 124 -1.31 6.55 7.30
CA ALA A 124 -0.04 6.24 7.92
C ALA A 124 1.00 7.36 7.71
N SER A 125 1.01 7.99 6.53
CA SER A 125 1.96 9.06 6.12
C SER A 125 1.55 10.46 6.53
N VAL A 126 1.39 10.68 7.84
CA VAL A 126 0.89 11.97 8.37
C VAL A 126 1.88 13.12 8.27
N ALA A 127 3.19 12.82 8.23
CA ALA A 127 4.26 13.81 8.28
C ALA A 127 5.33 13.46 7.25
N MET A 128 5.23 14.03 6.05
CA MET A 128 6.21 13.81 4.98
C MET A 128 7.24 14.94 4.92
N ASN A 129 8.49 14.59 4.63
CA ASN A 129 9.58 15.56 4.44
C ASN A 129 9.27 16.66 3.41
N LYS A 130 8.58 16.33 2.30
CA LYS A 130 8.16 17.28 1.25
C LYS A 130 7.25 18.39 1.78
N PHE A 131 6.49 18.11 2.84
CA PHE A 131 5.58 19.05 3.48
C PHE A 131 6.13 19.56 4.82
N GLY A 132 7.45 19.48 5.04
CA GLY A 132 8.07 19.92 6.28
C GLY A 132 7.63 19.12 7.51
N TYR A 133 7.39 17.82 7.34
CA TYR A 133 6.90 16.91 8.39
C TYR A 133 5.62 17.38 9.07
N SER A 134 4.74 18.04 8.31
CA SER A 134 3.44 18.50 8.76
C SER A 134 2.35 17.98 7.83
N LEU A 135 1.17 17.76 8.39
CA LEU A 135 0.00 17.38 7.59
C LEU A 135 -0.43 18.59 6.74
N PRO A 136 -0.55 18.46 5.40
CA PRO A 136 -0.86 19.60 4.54
C PRO A 136 -2.19 20.28 4.89
N TYR A 137 -3.22 19.47 5.16
CA TYR A 137 -4.54 19.91 5.61
C TYR A 137 -5.29 18.74 6.28
N PRO A 138 -6.31 18.99 7.13
CA PRO A 138 -6.93 17.95 7.96
C PRO A 138 -7.55 16.76 7.22
N GLN A 139 -8.02 16.99 5.98
CA GLN A 139 -8.67 15.98 5.14
C GLN A 139 -7.68 15.16 4.31
N TYR A 140 -6.40 15.53 4.28
CA TYR A 140 -5.39 14.86 3.46
C TYR A 140 -5.26 13.37 3.78
N PHE A 141 -5.38 12.52 2.76
CA PHE A 141 -5.35 11.06 2.87
C PHE A 141 -4.41 10.38 1.86
N GLY A 142 -3.50 11.15 1.26
CA GLY A 142 -2.56 10.67 0.26
C GLY A 142 -1.30 10.01 0.81
N GLY A 143 -0.51 9.42 -0.08
CA GLY A 143 0.70 8.69 0.29
C GLY A 143 0.43 7.24 0.67
N VAL A 144 0.40 6.97 1.97
CA VAL A 144 0.24 5.63 2.55
C VAL A 144 -1.00 5.58 3.44
N SER A 145 -1.94 4.73 3.04
CA SER A 145 -3.18 4.47 3.78
C SER A 145 -3.38 2.98 4.04
N ALA A 146 -4.19 2.65 5.04
CA ALA A 146 -4.55 1.28 5.34
C ALA A 146 -6.03 1.13 5.65
N LEU A 147 -6.65 0.10 5.08
CA LEU A 147 -8.07 -0.22 5.21
C LEU A 147 -8.22 -1.74 5.38
N THR A 148 -9.16 -2.18 6.21
CA THR A 148 -9.59 -3.59 6.13
C THR A 148 -10.32 -3.83 4.79
N PRO A 149 -10.37 -5.07 4.27
CA PRO A 149 -11.16 -5.38 3.08
C PRO A 149 -12.61 -4.90 3.18
N ASP A 150 -13.23 -5.07 4.35
CA ASP A 150 -14.59 -4.58 4.61
C ASP A 150 -14.70 -3.05 4.50
N GLN A 151 -13.76 -2.31 5.09
CA GLN A 151 -13.73 -0.85 4.98
C GLN A 151 -13.54 -0.41 3.53
N TYR A 152 -12.66 -1.10 2.79
CA TYR A 152 -12.38 -0.83 1.39
C TYR A 152 -13.60 -1.08 0.50
N MET A 153 -14.29 -2.20 0.68
CA MET A 153 -15.51 -2.51 -0.07
C MET A 153 -16.67 -1.59 0.32
N LYS A 154 -16.76 -1.18 1.60
CA LYS A 154 -17.78 -0.24 2.08
C LYS A 154 -17.70 1.13 1.41
N ILE A 155 -16.51 1.57 1.00
CA ILE A 155 -16.32 2.81 0.23
C ILE A 155 -16.39 2.60 -1.29
N ASN A 156 -16.77 1.39 -1.76
CA ASN A 156 -16.69 0.97 -3.16
C ASN A 156 -15.26 1.10 -3.72
N GLY A 157 -14.24 0.86 -2.91
CA GLY A 157 -12.83 1.14 -3.23
C GLY A 157 -12.58 2.57 -3.72
N PHE A 158 -11.55 2.72 -4.54
CA PHE A 158 -11.04 4.03 -4.98
C PHE A 158 -11.65 4.44 -6.33
N PRO A 159 -11.69 5.75 -6.67
CA PRO A 159 -12.23 6.19 -7.95
C PRO A 159 -11.38 5.71 -9.13
N ASN A 160 -12.00 5.37 -10.27
CA ASN A 160 -11.27 4.97 -11.48
C ASN A 160 -11.10 6.10 -12.49
N GLU A 161 -11.78 7.24 -12.32
CA GLU A 161 -11.81 8.32 -13.30
C GLU A 161 -10.68 9.36 -13.16
N TYR A 162 -9.83 9.24 -12.12
CA TYR A 162 -8.69 10.14 -11.92
C TYR A 162 -7.48 9.73 -12.76
N TRP A 163 -7.47 10.18 -14.01
CA TRP A 163 -6.32 10.09 -14.90
C TRP A 163 -5.39 11.30 -14.69
N GLY A 164 -4.12 11.06 -14.42
CA GLY A 164 -3.12 12.09 -14.12
C GLY A 164 -3.06 12.43 -12.63
N TRP A 165 -2.37 13.51 -12.30
CA TRP A 165 -2.09 13.88 -10.92
C TRP A 165 -3.22 14.73 -10.30
N GLY A 166 -3.68 14.31 -9.12
CA GLY A 166 -4.36 15.14 -8.14
C GLY A 166 -5.86 14.92 -7.99
N GLY A 167 -6.33 15.05 -6.75
CA GLY A 167 -7.76 15.05 -6.36
C GLY A 167 -8.30 13.68 -5.96
N GLU A 168 -7.63 12.58 -6.31
CA GLU A 168 -8.10 11.22 -6.01
C GLU A 168 -8.04 10.92 -4.51
N ASP A 169 -7.01 11.39 -3.82
CA ASP A 169 -6.87 11.20 -2.36
C ASP A 169 -7.97 11.95 -1.59
N ASP A 170 -8.38 13.12 -2.08
CA ASP A 170 -9.46 13.92 -1.49
C ASP A 170 -10.84 13.30 -1.76
N ASP A 171 -11.02 12.67 -2.93
CA ASP A 171 -12.19 11.85 -3.25
C ASP A 171 -12.29 10.68 -2.27
N ILE A 172 -11.20 9.94 -2.07
CA ILE A 172 -11.13 8.82 -1.13
C ILE A 172 -11.46 9.29 0.29
N ALA A 173 -10.87 10.39 0.76
CA ALA A 173 -11.19 10.98 2.06
C ALA A 173 -12.70 11.33 2.18
N THR A 174 -13.29 11.83 1.11
CA THR A 174 -14.73 12.11 1.02
C THR A 174 -15.55 10.83 1.11
N ARG A 175 -15.16 9.75 0.41
CA ARG A 175 -15.84 8.44 0.47
C ARG A 175 -15.81 7.84 1.88
N VAL A 176 -14.67 7.91 2.57
CA VAL A 176 -14.53 7.46 3.96
C VAL A 176 -15.56 8.16 4.86
N ARG A 177 -15.68 9.49 4.72
CA ARG A 177 -16.67 10.29 5.46
C ARG A 177 -18.11 9.92 5.09
N LEU A 178 -18.41 9.75 3.80
CA LEU A 178 -19.75 9.39 3.32
C LEU A 178 -20.18 7.98 3.78
N ALA A 179 -19.24 7.05 3.93
CA ALA A 179 -19.45 5.74 4.51
C ALA A 179 -19.58 5.75 6.05
N GLY A 180 -19.56 6.93 6.68
CA GLY A 180 -19.71 7.10 8.13
C GLY A 180 -18.47 6.75 8.95
N MET A 181 -17.30 6.64 8.30
CA MET A 181 -16.02 6.36 8.96
C MET A 181 -15.20 7.64 9.15
N LYS A 182 -14.19 7.58 10.01
CA LYS A 182 -13.22 8.66 10.22
C LYS A 182 -11.84 8.22 9.75
N ILE A 183 -10.93 9.17 9.59
CA ILE A 183 -9.52 8.89 9.31
C ILE A 183 -8.76 8.80 10.64
N SER A 184 -8.20 7.62 10.93
CA SER A 184 -7.30 7.38 12.06
C SER A 184 -5.86 7.73 11.67
N ARG A 185 -5.09 8.31 12.58
CA ARG A 185 -3.72 8.78 12.33
C ARG A 185 -2.81 8.45 13.52
N PRO A 186 -1.59 7.95 13.27
CA PRO A 186 -0.58 7.89 14.33
C PRO A 186 -0.19 9.31 14.78
N PRO A 187 0.43 9.45 15.97
CA PRO A 187 1.04 10.71 16.38
C PRO A 187 2.04 11.20 15.32
N VAL A 188 2.13 12.52 15.15
CA VAL A 188 3.05 13.15 14.19
C VAL A 188 4.47 12.66 14.42
N SER A 189 4.94 12.56 15.67
CA SER A 189 6.29 12.06 16.00
C SER A 189 6.60 10.62 15.56
N ILE A 190 5.57 9.85 15.18
CA ILE A 190 5.70 8.45 14.76
C ILE A 190 5.47 8.32 13.25
N GLY A 191 4.46 8.99 12.69
CA GLY A 191 4.09 8.82 11.28
C GLY A 191 4.94 9.65 10.31
N HIS A 192 6.25 9.70 10.53
CA HIS A 192 7.21 10.35 9.63
C HIS A 192 7.51 9.49 8.41
N TYR A 193 7.50 10.12 7.24
CA TYR A 193 7.88 9.51 5.97
C TYR A 193 8.84 10.38 5.19
N LYS A 194 9.77 9.70 4.52
CA LYS A 194 10.67 10.30 3.57
C LYS A 194 10.22 9.99 2.15
N MET A 195 9.85 11.02 1.42
CA MET A 195 9.65 10.96 -0.02
C MET A 195 11.02 10.96 -0.72
N VAL A 196 11.29 9.91 -1.49
CA VAL A 196 12.45 9.81 -2.37
C VAL A 196 12.25 10.81 -3.51
N LYS A 197 13.19 11.74 -3.67
CA LYS A 197 13.06 12.81 -4.67
C LYS A 197 13.07 12.23 -6.07
N HIS A 198 12.09 12.63 -6.87
CA HIS A 198 12.05 12.35 -8.30
C HIS A 198 11.62 13.59 -9.08
N LYS A 199 11.90 13.58 -10.39
CA LYS A 199 11.35 14.59 -11.31
C LYS A 199 9.90 14.23 -11.59
N SER A 200 9.05 15.20 -11.94
CA SER A 200 7.70 14.90 -12.42
C SER A 200 7.77 13.86 -13.54
N ASP A 201 7.04 12.76 -13.36
CA ASP A 201 7.01 11.65 -14.30
C ASP A 201 6.12 12.02 -15.48
N LYS A 202 6.56 11.67 -16.70
CA LYS A 202 5.76 11.87 -17.92
C LYS A 202 4.51 10.99 -17.84
N GLY A 203 3.35 11.52 -18.23
CA GLY A 203 2.06 10.82 -18.10
C GLY A 203 1.39 10.97 -16.74
N ASN A 204 2.00 11.69 -15.79
CA ASN A 204 1.40 12.06 -14.51
C ASN A 204 1.24 13.60 -14.41
N GLU A 205 0.88 14.23 -15.53
CA GLU A 205 0.58 15.65 -15.58
C GLU A 205 -0.65 15.98 -14.71
N GLU A 206 -0.70 17.21 -14.21
CA GLU A 206 -1.81 17.67 -13.38
C GLU A 206 -3.14 17.55 -14.13
N ASN A 207 -4.11 16.87 -13.53
CA ASN A 207 -5.43 16.71 -14.12
C ASN A 207 -6.20 18.05 -14.04
N PRO A 208 -6.58 18.66 -15.20
CA PRO A 208 -7.31 19.93 -15.20
C PRO A 208 -8.74 19.80 -14.66
N HIS A 209 -9.31 18.60 -14.65
CA HIS A 209 -10.68 18.30 -14.22
C HIS A 209 -10.76 17.79 -12.78
N ARG A 210 -9.66 17.75 -12.02
CA ARG A 210 -9.62 17.21 -10.66
C ARG A 210 -10.68 17.80 -9.71
N PHE A 211 -10.94 19.10 -9.82
CA PHE A 211 -11.95 19.76 -8.99
C PHE A 211 -13.38 19.43 -9.43
N ASP A 212 -13.61 19.28 -10.74
CA ASP A 212 -14.91 18.86 -11.27
C ASP A 212 -15.27 17.44 -10.82
N LEU A 213 -14.28 16.54 -10.83
CA LEU A 213 -14.42 15.18 -10.31
C LEU A 213 -14.74 15.18 -8.81
N LEU A 214 -13.99 15.97 -8.03
CA LEU A 214 -14.19 16.06 -6.58
C LEU A 214 -15.59 16.59 -6.19
N VAL A 215 -16.14 17.54 -6.96
CA VAL A 215 -17.51 18.03 -6.74
C VAL A 215 -18.54 16.92 -7.01
N ARG A 216 -18.26 16.02 -7.95
CA ARG A 216 -19.16 14.92 -8.33
C ARG A 216 -19.13 13.75 -7.35
N THR A 217 -18.06 13.58 -6.56
CA THR A 217 -17.87 12.45 -5.64
C THR A 217 -19.11 12.13 -4.81
N GLN A 218 -19.78 13.15 -4.24
CA GLN A 218 -20.98 12.94 -3.41
C GLN A 218 -22.12 12.20 -4.12
N ARG A 219 -22.19 12.30 -5.46
CA ARG A 219 -23.24 11.71 -6.28
C ARG A 219 -22.79 10.44 -7.01
N SER A 220 -21.50 10.30 -7.33
CA SER A 220 -20.98 9.25 -8.20
C SER A 220 -20.16 8.16 -7.51
N TRP A 221 -19.78 8.32 -6.23
CA TRP A 221 -18.87 7.35 -5.59
C TRP A 221 -19.40 5.90 -5.51
N THR A 222 -20.72 5.72 -5.54
CA THR A 222 -21.36 4.39 -5.59
C THR A 222 -21.39 3.79 -6.99
N GLN A 223 -21.08 4.57 -8.03
CA GLN A 223 -21.10 4.17 -9.45
C GLN A 223 -19.67 4.00 -10.00
N ASP A 224 -18.73 4.82 -9.55
CA ASP A 224 -17.31 4.72 -9.90
C ASP A 224 -16.49 4.12 -8.74
N GLY A 225 -15.95 2.93 -8.93
CA GLY A 225 -15.05 2.29 -7.97
C GLY A 225 -14.80 0.81 -8.27
N MET A 226 -14.74 -0.02 -7.23
CA MET A 226 -14.50 -1.46 -7.36
C MET A 226 -15.57 -2.17 -8.20
N ASN A 227 -16.82 -1.70 -8.14
CA ASN A 227 -17.92 -2.26 -8.93
C ASN A 227 -17.82 -1.99 -10.45
N SER A 228 -17.16 -0.90 -10.86
CA SER A 228 -16.97 -0.51 -12.26
C SER A 228 -15.53 -0.69 -12.74
N LEU A 229 -14.67 -1.34 -11.94
CA LEU A 229 -13.28 -1.59 -12.26
C LEU A 229 -13.12 -2.49 -13.50
N THR A 230 -12.58 -1.91 -14.57
CA THR A 230 -12.24 -2.60 -15.83
C THR A 230 -10.73 -2.58 -16.07
N TYR A 231 -10.17 -3.76 -16.40
CA TYR A 231 -8.75 -3.95 -16.72
C TYR A 231 -8.53 -5.32 -17.38
N VAL A 232 -7.36 -5.50 -17.99
CA VAL A 232 -6.84 -6.79 -18.47
C VAL A 232 -5.54 -7.09 -17.74
N LEU A 233 -5.47 -8.25 -17.09
CA LEU A 233 -4.22 -8.76 -16.50
C LEU A 233 -3.36 -9.36 -17.61
N LEU A 234 -2.26 -8.69 -17.96
CA LEU A 234 -1.36 -9.13 -19.03
C LEU A 234 -0.32 -10.13 -18.51
N ALA A 235 0.19 -9.91 -17.30
CA ALA A 235 1.14 -10.81 -16.66
C ALA A 235 1.05 -10.75 -15.13
N LYS A 236 1.29 -11.89 -14.48
CA LYS A 236 1.47 -12.02 -13.04
C LYS A 236 2.73 -12.84 -12.78
N GLU A 237 3.74 -12.22 -12.18
CA GLU A 237 5.05 -12.84 -11.98
C GLU A 237 5.41 -12.80 -10.49
N LEU A 238 5.66 -13.98 -9.92
CA LEU A 238 6.20 -14.08 -8.56
C LEU A 238 7.70 -13.80 -8.60
N ARG A 239 8.13 -12.69 -8.00
CA ARG A 239 9.55 -12.36 -7.79
C ARG A 239 9.95 -12.71 -6.36
N PRO A 240 11.26 -12.83 -6.05
CA PRO A 240 11.71 -13.20 -4.71
C PRO A 240 11.25 -12.24 -3.59
N LEU A 241 10.97 -10.98 -3.92
CA LEU A 241 10.65 -9.92 -2.96
C LEU A 241 9.21 -9.37 -3.10
N TYR A 242 8.53 -9.62 -4.21
CA TYR A 242 7.19 -9.09 -4.47
C TYR A 242 6.51 -9.85 -5.61
N THR A 243 5.20 -9.72 -5.73
CA THR A 243 4.42 -10.17 -6.89
C THR A 243 4.26 -8.99 -7.85
N ASN A 244 4.71 -9.15 -9.09
CA ASN A 244 4.55 -8.15 -10.14
C ASN A 244 3.26 -8.41 -10.92
N LEU A 245 2.40 -7.39 -11.05
CA LEU A 245 1.18 -7.42 -11.83
C LEU A 245 1.30 -6.43 -12.97
N THR A 246 1.36 -6.89 -14.22
CA THR A 246 1.33 -6.00 -15.40
C THR A 246 -0.09 -5.97 -15.96
N VAL A 247 -0.68 -4.78 -16.02
CA VAL A 247 -2.11 -4.62 -16.30
C VAL A 247 -2.37 -3.53 -17.33
N ASP A 248 -3.31 -3.77 -18.23
CA ASP A 248 -3.88 -2.73 -19.10
C ASP A 248 -5.18 -2.24 -18.46
N ILE A 249 -5.22 -0.96 -18.12
CA ILE A 249 -6.37 -0.32 -17.45
C ILE A 249 -7.19 0.55 -18.42
N GLY A 250 -6.93 0.48 -19.72
CA GLY A 250 -7.54 1.33 -20.74
C GLY A 250 -6.92 2.71 -20.83
N ARG A 251 -7.71 3.65 -21.34
CA ARG A 251 -7.33 5.05 -21.57
C ARG A 251 -8.47 5.96 -21.10
N ASP A 252 -8.16 7.24 -20.94
CA ASP A 252 -9.12 8.32 -20.71
C ASP A 252 -10.08 8.54 -21.90
#